data_AF-A0A5M5ZLM7-F1
#
_entry.id   AF-A0A5M5ZLM7-F1
#
_cell.length_a   1.000
_cell.length_b   1.000
_cell.length_c   1.000
_cell.angle_alpha   90.00
_cell.angle_beta   90.00
_cell.angle_gamma   90.00
#
_symmetry.space_group_name_H-M   'P 1'
#
loop_
_entity.id
_entity.type
_entity.pdbx_description
1 polymer ?
#
loop_
_entity_poly.entity_id
_entity_poly.type
_entity_poly.pdbx_seq_one_letter_code
_entity_poly.pdbx_strand_id
1 'polypeptide(L)'
;MVRGVTIAAGGFFGPQGRELRVPLADPHQNEKIEKFEYNGYHITNFEMESSALAGLSRLMGHKAMTVCMVIANRLIKEANTGYKNTIDTLIKTVLDRI
;
A
#
# COMPACT_ATOMS: atom_id res chain seq x y z
N MET A 1 9.31 3.14 -10.25
CA MET A 1 8.00 2.78 -9.65
C MET A 1 7.78 1.31 -9.89
N VAL A 2 7.50 0.54 -8.84
CA VAL A 2 7.18 -0.89 -8.95
C VAL A 2 5.72 -1.00 -9.40
N ARG A 3 5.42 -1.92 -10.33
CA ARG A 3 4.05 -2.22 -10.76
C ARG A 3 3.54 -3.43 -9.98
N GLY A 4 2.33 -3.35 -9.45
CA GLY A 4 1.73 -4.40 -8.64
C GLY A 4 0.35 -4.00 -8.14
N VAL A 5 -0.15 -4.76 -7.17
CA VAL A 5 -1.43 -4.54 -6.52
C VAL A 5 -1.21 -3.93 -5.13
N THR A 6 -2.02 -2.92 -4.80
CA THR A 6 -2.05 -2.29 -3.48
C THR A 6 -3.16 -2.89 -2.64
N ILE A 7 -2.88 -3.22 -1.38
CA ILE A 7 -3.93 -3.48 -0.38
C ILE A 7 -4.29 -2.17 0.32
N ALA A 8 -5.58 -1.82 0.32
CA ALA A 8 -6.16 -0.80 1.20
C ALA A 8 -6.77 -1.49 2.43
N ALA A 9 -6.11 -1.35 3.58
CA ALA A 9 -6.53 -1.98 4.83
C ALA A 9 -7.45 -1.06 5.66
N GLY A 10 -8.44 -1.63 6.34
CA GLY A 10 -9.34 -0.89 7.24
C GLY A 10 -8.69 -0.40 8.56
N GLY A 11 -7.36 -0.44 8.67
CA GLY A 11 -6.63 -0.01 9.85
C GLY A 11 -5.13 -0.29 9.74
N PHE A 12 -4.35 0.32 10.64
CA PHE A 12 -2.89 0.25 10.59
C PHE A 12 -2.29 -1.00 11.27
N PHE A 13 -2.93 -1.55 12.31
CA PHE A 13 -2.35 -2.66 13.09
C PHE A 13 -2.79 -4.03 12.57
N GLY A 14 -3.77 -4.66 13.23
CA GLY A 14 -4.27 -5.99 12.90
C GLY A 14 -4.64 -6.20 11.43
N PRO A 15 -5.33 -5.24 10.75
CA PRO A 15 -5.66 -5.32 9.33
C PRO A 15 -4.45 -5.33 8.39
N GLN A 16 -3.26 -4.99 8.88
CA GLN A 16 -1.99 -5.08 8.16
C GLN A 16 -1.05 -6.10 8.80
N GLY A 17 -1.57 -7.04 9.59
CA GLY A 17 -0.77 -8.10 10.22
C GLY A 17 0.23 -7.63 11.27
N ARG A 18 -0.01 -6.49 11.91
CA ARG A 18 0.78 -6.06 13.08
C ARG A 18 0.05 -6.47 14.36
N GLU A 19 0.64 -7.41 15.07
CA GLU A 19 0.18 -7.79 16.41
C GLU A 19 0.75 -6.82 17.46
N LEU A 20 -0.07 -6.43 18.44
CA LEU A 20 0.37 -5.60 19.58
C LEU A 20 0.11 -6.28 20.91
N ARG A 21 -1.18 -6.48 21.23
CA ARG A 21 -1.66 -7.07 22.49
C ARG A 21 -2.77 -8.09 22.24
N VAL A 22 -3.71 -7.73 21.36
CA VAL A 22 -4.75 -8.64 20.88
C VAL A 22 -4.16 -9.45 19.71
N PRO A 23 -4.27 -10.80 19.74
CA PRO A 23 -3.81 -11.64 18.65
C PRO A 23 -4.48 -11.29 17.32
N LEU A 24 -3.77 -11.53 16.22
CA LEU A 24 -4.36 -11.43 14.89
C LEU A 24 -5.45 -12.50 14.70
N ALA A 25 -6.55 -12.15 14.03
CA ALA A 25 -7.57 -13.12 13.65
C ALA A 25 -7.01 -14.23 12.75
N ASP A 26 -6.03 -13.88 11.91
CA ASP A 26 -5.22 -14.82 11.12
C ASP A 26 -3.73 -14.49 11.32
N PRO A 27 -2.99 -15.29 12.11
CA PRO A 27 -1.55 -15.12 12.31
C PRO A 27 -0.71 -15.25 11.03
N HIS A 28 -1.24 -15.92 10.00
CA HIS A 28 -0.54 -16.17 8.73
C HIS A 28 -0.97 -15.22 7.60
N GLN A 29 -1.74 -14.16 7.90
CA GLN A 29 -2.28 -13.27 6.86
C GLN A 29 -1.20 -12.68 5.93
N ASN A 30 -0.06 -12.25 6.48
CA ASN A 30 1.01 -11.64 5.68
C ASN A 30 1.68 -12.67 4.77
N GLU A 31 1.91 -13.90 5.26
CA GLU A 31 2.47 -14.98 4.45
C GLU A 31 1.55 -15.33 3.28
N LYS A 32 0.23 -15.36 3.50
CA LYS A 32 -0.76 -15.58 2.44
C LYS A 32 -0.75 -14.46 1.41
N ILE A 33 -0.65 -13.20 1.86
CA ILE A 33 -0.56 -12.02 0.99
C ILE A 33 0.72 -12.03 0.17
N GLU A 34 1.86 -12.36 0.77
CA GLU A 34 3.16 -12.45 0.10
C GLU A 34 3.20 -13.54 -0.97
N LYS A 35 2.48 -14.65 -0.75
CA LYS A 35 2.35 -15.76 -1.70
C LYS A 35 1.27 -15.55 -2.76
N PHE A 36 0.41 -14.54 -2.61
CA PHE A 36 -0.67 -14.30 -3.54
C PHE A 36 -0.14 -13.75 -4.87
N GLU A 37 -0.62 -14.34 -5.96
CA GLU A 37 -0.36 -13.88 -7.32
C GLU A 37 -1.64 -14.01 -8.14
N TYR A 38 -1.92 -12.99 -8.94
CA TYR A 38 -3.02 -13.03 -9.90
C TYR A 38 -2.53 -12.53 -11.26
N ASN A 39 -2.52 -13.39 -12.27
CA ASN A 39 -2.05 -13.05 -13.62
C ASN A 39 -0.66 -12.38 -13.64
N GLY A 40 0.30 -12.88 -12.85
CA GLY A 40 1.63 -12.28 -12.72
C GLY A 40 1.69 -11.01 -11.87
N TYR A 41 0.57 -10.54 -11.31
CA TYR A 41 0.56 -9.43 -10.38
C TYR A 41 0.73 -9.90 -8.94
N HIS A 42 1.74 -9.32 -8.28
CA HIS A 42 1.97 -9.47 -6.85
C HIS A 42 1.46 -8.26 -6.07
N ILE A 43 1.19 -8.47 -4.79
CA ILE A 43 0.85 -7.41 -3.84
C ILE A 43 2.15 -6.73 -3.41
N THR A 44 2.25 -5.42 -3.61
CA THR A 44 3.51 -4.67 -3.47
C THR A 44 3.55 -3.75 -2.26
N ASN A 45 2.40 -3.35 -1.73
CA ASN A 45 2.30 -2.41 -0.62
C ASN A 45 0.95 -2.47 0.08
N PHE A 46 0.93 -1.89 1.27
CA PHE A 46 -0.26 -1.61 2.06
C PHE A 46 -0.42 -0.10 2.25
N GLU A 47 -1.66 0.36 2.20
CA GLU A 47 -2.13 1.68 2.59
C GLU A 47 -3.60 1.54 3.04
N MET A 48 -4.41 2.61 3.09
CA MET A 48 -5.74 2.53 3.73
C MET A 48 -6.86 3.19 2.90
N GLU A 49 -6.56 3.83 1.77
CA GLU A 49 -7.48 4.74 1.09
C GLU A 49 -7.82 4.33 -0.36
N SER A 50 -6.87 3.71 -1.06
CA SER A 50 -6.87 3.63 -2.54
C SER A 50 -8.00 2.78 -3.11
N SER A 51 -8.43 1.71 -2.42
CA SER A 51 -9.50 0.82 -2.93
C SER A 51 -10.84 1.54 -3.03
N ALA A 52 -11.19 2.32 -2.00
CA ALA A 52 -12.41 3.12 -1.97
C ALA A 52 -12.37 4.22 -3.04
N LEU A 53 -11.23 4.92 -3.15
CA LEU A 53 -11.06 5.97 -4.15
C LEU A 53 -11.17 5.42 -5.57
N ALA A 54 -10.51 4.30 -5.88
CA ALA A 54 -10.55 3.66 -7.18
C ALA A 54 -11.96 3.14 -7.54
N GLY A 55 -12.63 2.48 -6.58
CA GLY A 55 -13.99 1.96 -6.75
C GLY A 55 -15.00 3.08 -7.01
N LEU A 56 -15.04 4.11 -6.16
CA LEU A 56 -15.95 5.23 -6.30
C LEU A 56 -15.69 6.04 -7.57
N SER A 57 -14.42 6.31 -7.88
CA SER A 57 -14.06 7.05 -9.10
C SER A 57 -14.53 6.32 -10.35
N ARG A 58 -14.37 4.99 -10.38
CA ARG A 58 -14.86 4.17 -11.50
C ARG A 58 -16.38 4.25 -11.65
N LEU A 59 -17.12 4.18 -10.55
CA LEU A 59 -18.58 4.26 -10.54
C LEU A 59 -19.07 5.65 -10.99
N MET A 60 -18.34 6.71 -10.63
CA MET A 60 -18.68 8.10 -10.97
C MET A 60 -18.16 8.55 -12.35
N GLY A 61 -17.48 7.70 -13.11
CA GLY A 61 -16.92 8.06 -14.42
C GLY A 61 -15.65 8.92 -14.37
N HIS A 62 -14.99 8.99 -13.21
CA HIS A 62 -13.74 9.73 -13.03
C HIS A 62 -12.52 8.83 -13.28
N LYS A 63 -11.44 9.45 -13.78
CA LYS A 63 -10.09 8.87 -13.73
C LYS A 63 -9.45 9.27 -12.41
N ALA A 64 -9.01 8.30 -11.63
CA ALA A 64 -8.30 8.54 -10.38
C ALA A 64 -7.01 7.73 -10.32
N MET A 65 -6.04 8.24 -9.57
CA MET A 65 -4.79 7.56 -9.28
C MET A 65 -4.38 7.82 -7.83
N THR A 66 -3.66 6.85 -7.25
CA THR A 66 -3.04 6.98 -5.93
C THR A 66 -1.55 6.69 -6.08
N VAL A 67 -0.72 7.48 -5.42
CA VAL A 67 0.72 7.31 -5.41
C VAL A 67 1.20 7.29 -3.97
N CYS A 68 1.83 6.19 -3.57
CA CYS A 68 2.33 6.00 -2.21
C CYS A 68 3.86 6.06 -2.19
N MET A 69 4.41 6.74 -1.19
CA MET A 69 5.81 6.60 -0.83
C MET A 69 5.96 5.40 0.11
N VAL A 70 6.81 4.44 -0.26
CA VAL A 70 7.14 3.33 0.63
C VAL A 70 8.12 3.84 1.69
N ILE A 71 7.67 3.90 2.93
CA ILE A 71 8.47 4.35 4.08
C ILE A 71 8.93 3.19 4.98
N ALA A 72 8.35 2.00 4.81
CA ALA A 72 8.71 0.82 5.58
C ALA A 72 8.64 -0.42 4.69
N ASN A 73 9.72 -1.21 4.69
CA ASN A 73 9.80 -2.49 4.01
C ASN A 73 9.77 -3.61 5.05
N ARG A 74 8.70 -4.40 5.01
CA ARG A 74 8.42 -5.44 6.01
C ARG A 74 9.29 -6.69 5.84
N LEU A 75 9.71 -6.97 4.61
CA LEU A 75 10.53 -8.15 4.30
C LEU A 75 11.93 -8.00 4.89
N ILE A 76 12.57 -6.85 4.65
CA ILE A 76 13.91 -6.55 5.15
C ILE A 76 13.92 -5.86 6.52
N LYS A 77 12.74 -5.56 7.08
CA LYS A 77 12.54 -4.90 8.38
C LYS A 77 13.21 -3.53 8.51
N GLU A 78 13.27 -2.78 7.42
CA GLU A 78 13.83 -1.43 7.38
C GLU A 78 12.72 -0.38 7.27
N ALA A 79 12.93 0.75 7.93
CA ALA A 79 12.06 1.92 7.82
C ALA A 79 12.90 3.15 7.46
N ASN A 80 12.48 3.87 6.43
CA ASN A 80 13.08 5.15 6.07
C ASN A 80 12.50 6.23 6.99
N THR A 81 13.31 6.72 7.93
CA THR A 81 12.93 7.81 8.85
C THR A 81 13.14 9.20 8.24
N GLY A 82 13.95 9.31 7.18
CA GLY A 82 14.26 10.55 6.45
C GLY A 82 13.33 10.87 5.28
N TYR A 83 12.22 10.13 5.13
CA TYR A 83 11.31 10.22 3.99
C TYR A 83 10.71 11.62 3.75
N LYS A 84 10.67 12.47 4.79
CA LYS A 84 10.19 13.86 4.69
C LYS A 84 10.95 14.66 3.64
N ASN A 85 12.24 14.38 3.42
CA ASN A 85 13.03 15.08 2.42
C ASN A 85 12.81 14.53 0.99
N THR A 86 12.28 13.31 0.87
CA THR A 86 12.06 12.66 -0.43
C THR A 86 10.65 12.87 -0.97
N ILE A 87 9.70 13.29 -0.13
CA ILE A 87 8.30 13.52 -0.53
C ILE A 87 8.19 14.59 -1.61
N ASP A 88 8.99 15.66 -1.53
CA ASP A 88 9.00 16.74 -2.52
C ASP A 88 9.36 16.24 -3.92
N THR A 89 10.30 15.29 -4.00
CA THR A 89 10.66 14.64 -5.27
C THR A 89 9.49 13.85 -5.83
N LEU A 90 8.76 13.12 -4.97
CA LEU A 90 7.57 12.37 -5.40
C LEU A 90 6.47 13.31 -5.88
N ILE A 91 6.19 14.39 -5.15
CA ILE A 91 5.18 15.39 -5.52
C ILE A 91 5.49 15.96 -6.91
N LYS A 92 6.72 16.45 -7.12
CA LYS A 92 7.15 16.97 -8.43
C LYS A 92 6.98 15.93 -9.54
N THR A 93 7.45 14.69 -9.30
CA THR A 93 7.33 13.59 -10.26
C THR A 93 5.88 13.29 -10.65
N VAL A 94 4.94 13.39 -9.70
CA VAL A 94 3.51 13.17 -9.97
C VAL A 94 2.95 14.34 -10.77
N LEU A 95 3.23 15.58 -10.37
CA LEU A 95 2.76 16.79 -11.07
C LEU A 95 3.25 16.83 -12.53
N ASP A 96 4.48 16.39 -12.80
CA ASP A 96 5.03 16.34 -14.16
C ASP A 96 4.39 15.27 -15.06
N ARG A 97 3.60 14.35 -14.48
CA ARG A 97 3.03 13.17 -15.18
C ARG A 97 1.52 13.17 -15.28
N ILE A 98 0.85 14.13 -14.64
CA ILE A 98 -0.60 14.34 -14.74
C ILE A 98 -0.89 15.46 -15.74
#